data_AF-A0A934F2W0-F1
#
_entry.id   AF-A0A934F2W0-F1
#
_cell.length_a   1.000
_cell.length_b   1.000
_cell.length_c   1.000
_cell.angle_alpha   90.00
_cell.angle_beta   90.00
_cell.angle_gamma   90.00
#
_symmetry.space_group_name_H-M   'P 1'
#
loop_
_entity.id
_entity.type
_entity.pdbx_description
1 polymer ?
#
loop_
_entity_poly.entity_id
_entity_poly.type
_entity_poly.pdbx_seq_one_letter_code
_entity_poly.pdbx_strand_id
1 'polypeptide(L)'
;MITRFAALFLLVAFIGAACAPSMSQAVRNLFLREHPDYTVISVRSDGRDRDATNFHIRYRRPNDNNEHEDVWRVFGGTRTIQKSTIR
;
A
#
# COMPACT_ATOMS: atom_id res chain seq x y z
N MET A 1 -33.03 -31.52 -25.99
CA MET A 1 -32.95 -30.05 -25.76
C MET A 1 -32.75 -29.80 -24.27
N ILE A 2 -31.50 -29.80 -23.80
CA ILE A 2 -31.15 -29.44 -22.41
C ILE A 2 -30.55 -28.03 -22.49
N THR A 3 -31.47 -27.09 -22.47
CA THR A 3 -31.25 -25.65 -22.56
C THR A 3 -30.96 -25.08 -21.16
N ARG A 4 -29.85 -24.31 -21.07
CA ARG A 4 -29.79 -22.99 -20.39
C ARG A 4 -29.42 -22.82 -18.91
N PHE A 5 -28.90 -23.81 -18.18
CA PHE A 5 -28.52 -23.57 -16.76
C PHE A 5 -27.02 -23.61 -16.43
N ALA A 6 -26.14 -24.00 -17.35
CA ALA A 6 -24.71 -24.14 -17.04
C ALA A 6 -23.86 -22.86 -17.18
N ALA A 7 -24.43 -21.76 -17.69
CA ALA A 7 -23.66 -20.55 -18.02
C ALA A 7 -23.54 -19.52 -16.89
N LEU A 8 -24.28 -19.66 -15.78
CA LEU A 8 -24.34 -18.61 -14.74
C LEU A 8 -23.33 -18.81 -13.59
N PHE A 9 -22.76 -20.01 -13.41
CA PHE A 9 -21.86 -20.28 -12.29
C PHE A 9 -20.39 -19.97 -12.55
N LEU A 10 -20.02 -19.65 -13.79
CA LEU A 10 -18.63 -19.38 -14.18
C LEU A 10 -18.25 -17.88 -14.20
N LEU A 11 -19.14 -16.98 -13.74
CA LEU A 11 -18.86 -15.55 -13.71
C LEU A 11 -18.38 -15.03 -12.33
N VAL A 12 -18.53 -15.82 -11.26
CA VAL A 12 -18.19 -15.36 -9.89
C VAL A 12 -16.72 -15.62 -9.52
N ALA A 13 -16.01 -16.50 -10.25
CA ALA A 13 -14.61 -16.82 -9.96
C ALA A 13 -13.59 -15.80 -10.50
N PHE A 14 -13.99 -14.91 -11.42
CA PHE A 14 -13.05 -13.95 -12.05
C PHE A 14 -12.90 -12.61 -11.33
N ILE A 15 -13.75 -12.30 -10.34
CA ILE A 15 -13.70 -11.01 -9.64
C ILE A 15 -12.77 -11.08 -8.41
N GLY A 16 -12.44 -12.27 -7.92
CA GLY A 16 -11.61 -12.46 -6.71
C GLY A 16 -10.10 -12.34 -6.92
N ALA A 17 -9.61 -12.27 -8.16
CA ALA A 17 -8.17 -12.33 -8.45
C ALA A 17 -7.47 -10.96 -8.51
N ALA A 18 -8.21 -9.86 -8.31
CA ALA A 18 -7.63 -8.53 -8.38
C ALA A 18 -7.22 -8.03 -6.98
N CYS A 19 -5.90 -7.95 -6.80
CA CYS A 19 -5.24 -6.96 -5.97
C CYS A 19 -5.23 -7.23 -4.47
N ALA A 20 -4.48 -8.25 -4.03
CA ALA A 20 -3.68 -8.03 -2.83
C ALA A 20 -2.73 -6.86 -3.15
N PRO A 21 -2.88 -5.66 -2.53
CA PRO A 21 -2.00 -4.54 -2.82
C PRO A 21 -0.57 -4.93 -2.46
N SER A 22 0.40 -4.54 -3.29
CA SER A 22 1.80 -4.65 -2.92
C SER A 22 2.03 -3.94 -1.58
N MET A 23 3.01 -4.40 -0.79
CA MET A 23 3.27 -3.81 0.53
C MET A 23 3.47 -2.28 0.44
N SER A 24 4.13 -1.80 -0.62
CA SER A 24 4.28 -0.36 -0.91
C SER A 24 2.95 0.36 -1.14
N GLN A 25 1.99 -0.29 -1.82
CA GLN A 25 0.65 0.25 -2.02
C GLN A 25 -0.16 0.24 -0.72
N ALA A 26 -0.01 -0.78 0.12
CA ALA A 26 -0.61 -0.82 1.45
C ALA A 26 -0.09 0.32 2.34
N VAL A 27 1.23 0.55 2.35
CA VAL A 27 1.87 1.65 3.07
C VAL A 27 1.40 3.00 2.53
N ARG A 28 1.32 3.17 1.20
CA ARG A 28 0.76 4.38 0.58
C ARG A 28 -0.67 4.66 1.05
N ASN A 29 -1.53 3.64 1.02
CA ASN A 29 -2.92 3.78 1.41
C ASN A 29 -3.06 4.12 2.89
N LEU A 30 -2.23 3.51 3.75
CA LEU A 30 -2.23 3.84 5.18
C LEU A 30 -1.75 5.28 5.42
N PHE A 31 -0.70 5.70 4.72
CA PHE A 31 -0.21 7.08 4.80
C PHE A 31 -1.28 8.09 4.38
N LEU A 32 -1.97 7.85 3.26
CA LEU A 32 -3.06 8.71 2.79
C LEU A 32 -4.28 8.66 3.73
N ARG A 33 -4.49 7.57 4.47
CA ARG A 33 -5.54 7.50 5.49
C ARG A 33 -5.25 8.40 6.68
N GLU A 34 -3.97 8.51 7.09
CA GLU A 34 -3.54 9.43 8.15
C GLU A 34 -3.42 10.87 7.65
N HIS A 35 -3.11 11.06 6.37
CA HIS A 35 -2.85 12.35 5.74
C HIS A 35 -3.62 12.48 4.42
N PRO A 36 -4.96 12.66 4.47
CA PRO A 36 -5.82 12.66 3.28
C PRO A 36 -5.52 13.81 2.31
N ASP A 37 -5.02 14.93 2.82
CA ASP A 37 -4.73 16.12 2.02
C ASP A 37 -3.32 16.11 1.40
N TYR A 38 -2.52 15.07 1.67
CA TYR A 38 -1.13 15.00 1.21
C TYR A 38 -1.07 14.29 -0.14
N THR A 39 -0.18 14.77 -1.01
CA THR A 39 0.07 14.10 -2.29
C THR A 39 1.29 13.19 -2.16
N VAL A 40 1.09 11.87 -2.21
CA VAL A 40 2.21 10.91 -2.23
C VAL A 40 2.80 10.84 -3.63
N ILE A 41 4.10 11.15 -3.73
CA ILE A 41 4.90 11.16 -4.97
C ILE A 41 5.42 9.75 -5.25
N SER A 42 6.04 9.10 -4.26
CA SER A 42 6.57 7.74 -4.43
C SER A 42 6.69 7.03 -3.08
N VAL A 43 6.54 5.71 -3.09
CA VAL A 43 6.85 4.84 -1.93
C VAL A 43 7.87 3.80 -2.38
N ARG A 44 9.04 3.79 -1.74
CA ARG A 44 10.14 2.85 -2.05
C ARG A 44 10.49 2.04 -0.81
N SER A 45 10.62 0.72 -0.96
CA SER A 45 11.09 -0.14 0.11
C SER A 45 12.60 -0.32 0.04
N ASP A 46 13.30 -0.15 1.15
CA ASP A 46 14.66 -0.65 1.34
C ASP A 46 14.59 -2.00 2.06
N GLY A 47 14.86 -3.08 1.32
CA GLY A 47 14.80 -4.46 1.78
C GLY A 47 16.10 -4.97 2.39
N ARG A 48 16.95 -4.07 2.91
CA ARG A 48 18.25 -4.43 3.50
C ARG A 48 18.16 -5.26 4.78
N ASP A 49 17.05 -5.17 5.50
CA ASP A 49 16.89 -5.82 6.80
C ASP A 49 15.94 -7.03 6.66
N ARG A 50 16.33 -8.16 7.26
CA ARG A 50 15.58 -9.43 7.20
C ARG A 50 14.33 -9.38 8.07
N ASP A 51 14.35 -8.58 9.13
CA ASP A 51 13.29 -8.56 10.14
C ASP A 51 12.34 -7.37 9.98
N ALA A 52 12.78 -6.34 9.26
CA ALA A 52 12.01 -5.14 8.98
C ALA A 52 12.22 -4.62 7.56
N THR A 53 11.18 -4.07 6.95
CA THR A 53 11.28 -3.34 5.70
C THR A 53 11.09 -1.86 5.97
N ASN A 54 12.04 -1.02 5.58
CA ASN A 54 11.90 0.43 5.64
C ASN A 54 11.21 0.92 4.37
N PHE A 55 10.19 1.76 4.50
CA PHE A 55 9.47 2.38 3.40
C PHE A 55 9.74 3.88 3.41
N HIS A 56 10.44 4.34 2.39
CA HIS A 56 10.69 5.72 2.08
C HIS A 56 9.49 6.30 1.34
N ILE A 57 8.72 7.16 2.00
CA ILE A 57 7.53 7.80 1.48
C ILE A 57 7.87 9.23 1.13
N ARG A 58 7.92 9.55 -0.16
CA ARG A 58 8.06 10.93 -0.65
C ARG A 58 6.68 11.52 -0.87
N TYR A 59 6.42 12.69 -0.30
CA TYR A 59 5.12 13.35 -0.35
C TYR A 59 5.23 14.87 -0.40
N ARG A 60 4.13 15.53 -0.76
CA ARG A 60 3.95 16.97 -0.74
C ARG A 60 2.77 17.31 0.17
N ARG A 61 2.95 18.31 1.05
CA ARG A 61 1.89 18.80 1.95
C ARG A 61 0.95 19.75 1.18
N PRO A 62 -0.32 19.91 1.59
CA PRO A 62 -1.20 20.90 0.99
C PRO A 62 -0.60 22.30 1.20
N ASN A 63 -0.65 23.13 0.15
CA ASN A 63 -0.09 24.48 0.14
C ASN A 63 1.43 24.58 0.33
N ASP A 64 2.16 23.46 0.24
CA ASP A 64 3.62 23.44 0.22
C ASP A 64 4.09 22.90 -1.14
N ASN A 65 4.99 23.60 -1.81
CA ASN A 65 5.58 23.11 -3.06
C ASN A 65 6.81 22.22 -2.84
N ASN A 66 7.30 22.15 -1.60
CA ASN A 66 8.47 21.35 -1.25
C ASN A 66 8.11 19.86 -1.14
N GLU A 67 9.07 19.02 -1.53
CA GLU A 67 8.98 17.58 -1.33
C GLU A 67 9.54 17.21 0.04
N HIS A 68 8.84 16.32 0.72
CA HIS A 68 9.20 15.78 2.02
C HIS A 68 9.40 14.28 1.90
N GLU A 69 10.21 13.72 2.79
CA GLU A 69 10.41 12.28 2.91
C GLU A 69 10.15 11.85 4.36
N ASP A 70 9.39 10.76 4.54
CA ASP A 70 9.22 10.08 5.83
C ASP A 70 9.56 8.60 5.68
N VAL A 71 10.07 7.98 6.74
CA VAL A 71 10.54 6.59 6.71
C VAL A 71 9.72 5.75 7.68
N TRP A 72 8.94 4.83 7.13
CA TRP A 72 8.06 3.96 7.89
C TRP A 72 8.65 2.57 7.96
N ARG A 73 8.78 2.00 9.16
CA ARG A 73 9.34 0.67 9.34
C ARG A 73 8.23 -0.35 9.58
N VAL A 74 8.21 -1.42 8.79
CA VAL A 74 7.24 -2.51 8.92
C VAL A 74 7.95 -3.80 9.26
N PHE A 75 7.55 -4.46 10.34
CA PHE A 75 8.20 -5.70 10.80
C PHE A 75 7.52 -6.93 10.20
N GLY A 76 8.32 -7.93 9.79
CA GLY A 76 7.82 -9.12 9.07
C GLY A 76 6.95 -10.07 9.91
N GLY A 77 7.06 -10.02 11.24
CA GLY A 77 6.35 -10.93 12.17
C GLY A 77 5.04 -10.40 12.76
N THR A 78 4.84 -9.09 12.70
CA THR A 78 3.65 -8.39 13.23
C THR A 78 3.28 -7.33 12.22
N ARG A 79 2.02 -7.26 11.77
CA ARG A 79 1.50 -6.20 10.89
C ARG A 79 1.50 -4.80 11.57
N THR A 80 2.52 -4.50 12.34
CA THR A 80 2.72 -3.29 13.12
C THR A 80 3.68 -2.43 12.32
N ILE A 81 3.17 -1.31 11.83
CA ILE A 81 3.93 -0.27 11.16
C ILE A 81 4.37 0.68 12.26
N GLN A 82 5.66 0.68 12.58
CA GLN A 82 6.23 1.66 13.51
C GLN A 82 6.75 2.85 12.69
N LYS A 83 6.18 4.02 12.98
CA LYS A 83 6.64 5.29 12.42
C LYS A 83 7.96 5.66 13.09
N SER A 84 9.05 5.66 12.33
CA SER A 84 10.33 6.17 12.77
C SER A 84 10.64 7.43 11.98
N THR A 85 10.15 8.56 12.47
CA THR A 85 10.52 9.87 11.93
C THR A 85 12.00 10.10 12.26
N ILE A 86 12.87 9.93 11.27
CA ILE A 86 14.28 10.30 11.37
C ILE A 86 14.31 11.83 11.29
N ARG A 87 14.70 12.49 12.39
CA ARG A 87 14.88 13.95 12.47
C ARG A 87 16.20 14.38 11.86
#